data_AF-A0A2N2PM76-F1
#
_entry.id   AF-A0A2N2PM76-F1
#
_cell.length_a   1.000
_cell.length_b   1.000
_cell.length_c   1.000
_cell.angle_alpha   90.00
_cell.angle_beta   90.00
_cell.angle_gamma   90.00
#
_symmetry.space_group_name_H-M   'P 1'
#
loop_
_entity.id
_entity.type
_entity.pdbx_description
1 polymer ?
#
loop_
_entity_poly.entity_id
_entity_poly.type
_entity_poly.pdbx_seq_one_letter_code
_entity_poly.pdbx_strand_id
1 'polypeptide(L)' 'MRKFFAAWKQFGQWMAHAMGMLIFALLYVLLFAPLALVLKLSGRHFLPRFTGDEKTYFLPREKIEPTMAYLKRQW' A
#
# COMPACT_ATOMS: atom_id res chain seq x y z
N MET A 1 -34.21 -2.82 -34.92
CA MET A 1 -32.76 -2.55 -35.15
C MET A 1 -32.11 -1.61 -34.13
N ARG A 2 -32.63 -0.40 -33.84
CA ARG A 2 -31.98 0.57 -32.93
C ARG A 2 -31.70 0.05 -31.50
N LYS A 3 -32.63 -0.71 -30.91
CA LYS A 3 -32.47 -1.30 -29.56
C LYS A 3 -31.37 -2.36 -29.50
N PHE A 4 -31.24 -3.18 -30.54
CA PHE A 4 -30.19 -4.19 -30.65
C PHE A 4 -28.82 -3.54 -30.76
N PHE A 5 -28.70 -2.48 -31.57
CA PHE A 5 -27.46 -1.72 -31.71
C PHE A 5 -27.04 -1.02 -30.41
N ALA A 6 -28.01 -0.50 -29.64
CA ALA A 6 -27.74 0.10 -28.33
C ALA A 6 -27.24 -0.94 -27.31
N ALA A 7 -27.89 -2.11 -27.24
CA ALA A 7 -27.46 -3.21 -26.38
C ALA A 7 -26.06 -3.72 -26.76
N TRP A 8 -25.79 -3.85 -28.07
CA TRP A 8 -24.47 -4.25 -28.58
C TRP A 8 -23.37 -3.26 -28.20
N LYS A 9 -23.65 -1.95 -28.32
CA LYS A 9 -22.71 -0.91 -27.92
C LYS A 9 -22.42 -0.94 -26.41
N GLN A 10 -23.45 -1.13 -25.59
CA GLN A 10 -23.31 -1.21 -24.14
C GLN A 10 -22.51 -2.45 -23.71
N PHE A 11 -22.71 -3.58 -24.38
CA PHE A 11 -21.89 -4.78 -24.18
C PHE A 11 -20.42 -4.52 -24.55
N GLY A 12 -20.17 -3.86 -25.68
CA GLY A 12 -18.81 -3.47 -26.08
C GLY A 12 -18.13 -2.55 -25.07
N GLN A 13 -18.86 -1.60 -24.49
CA GLN A 13 -18.34 -0.71 -23.44
C GLN A 13 -18.02 -1.47 -22.15
N TRP A 14 -18.91 -2.37 -21.73
CA TRP A 14 -18.67 -3.22 -20.56
C TRP A 14 -17.44 -4.11 -20.77
N MET A 15 -17.33 -4.74 -21.94
CA MET A 15 -16.18 -5.58 -22.30
C MET A 15 -14.88 -4.79 -22.31
N ALA A 16 -14.87 -3.60 -22.92
CA ALA A 16 -13.72 -2.72 -22.94
C ALA A 16 -13.28 -2.30 -21.53
N HIS A 17 -14.24 -2.04 -20.63
CA HIS A 17 -13.95 -1.70 -19.24
C HIS A 17 -13.33 -2.89 -18.48
N ALA A 18 -13.90 -4.09 -18.63
CA ALA A 18 -13.37 -5.31 -18.02
C ALA A 18 -11.96 -5.65 -18.52
N MET A 19 -11.73 -5.55 -19.84
CA MET A 19 -10.40 -5.73 -20.42
C MET A 19 -9.41 -4.67 -19.95
N GLY A 20 -9.82 -3.41 -19.87
CA GLY A 20 -8.98 -2.33 -19.34
C GLY A 20 -8.53 -2.61 -17.91
N MET A 21 -9.46 -3.04 -17.05
CA MET A 21 -9.15 -3.42 -15.66
C MET A 21 -8.14 -4.58 -15.58
N LEU A 22 -8.32 -5.61 -16.41
CA LEU A 22 -7.39 -6.74 -16.49
C LEU A 22 -6.00 -6.32 -16.96
N ILE A 23 -5.91 -5.48 -17.99
CA ILE A 23 -4.64 -4.98 -18.51
C ILE A 23 -3.92 -4.14 -17.44
N PHE A 24 -4.63 -3.26 -16.74
CA PHE A 24 -4.05 -2.48 -15.65
C PHE A 24 -3.60 -3.36 -14.48
N ALA A 25 -4.37 -4.38 -14.12
CA ALA A 25 -3.98 -5.34 -13.08
C ALA A 25 -2.70 -6.10 -13.48
N LEU A 26 -2.62 -6.56 -14.74
CA LEU A 26 -1.43 -7.22 -15.27
C LEU A 26 -0.22 -6.29 -15.27
N LEU A 27 -0.37 -5.05 -15.74
CA LEU A 27 0.69 -4.04 -15.70
C LEU A 27 1.16 -3.76 -14.28
N TYR A 28 0.23 -3.66 -13.32
CA TYR A 28 0.56 -3.45 -11.92
C TYR A 28 1.39 -4.62 -11.37
N VAL A 29 0.97 -5.86 -11.61
CA VAL A 29 1.74 -7.02 -11.17
C VAL A 29 3.10 -7.09 -11.87
N LEU A 30 3.15 -6.88 -13.19
CA LEU A 30 4.38 -6.92 -13.96
C LEU A 30 5.38 -5.81 -13.64
N LEU A 31 4.93 -4.66 -13.15
CA LEU A 31 5.83 -3.56 -12.77
C LEU A 31 6.19 -3.62 -11.28
N PHE A 32 5.19 -3.76 -10.41
CA PHE A 32 5.40 -3.67 -8.96
C PHE A 32 5.96 -4.96 -8.37
N ALA A 33 5.59 -6.15 -8.88
CA ALA A 33 6.13 -7.39 -8.35
C ALA A 33 7.64 -7.52 -8.57
N PRO A 34 8.21 -7.29 -9.78
CA PRO A 34 9.66 -7.34 -9.94
C PRO A 34 10.35 -6.19 -9.21
N LEU A 35 9.76 -4.99 -9.16
CA LEU A 35 10.33 -3.89 -8.37
C LEU A 35 10.45 -4.26 -6.87
N ALA A 36 9.38 -4.81 -6.30
CA ALA A 36 9.36 -5.27 -4.90
C ALA A 36 10.35 -6.43 -4.68
N LEU A 37 10.46 -7.34 -5.63
CA LEU A 37 11.37 -8.48 -5.57
C LEU A 37 12.83 -8.01 -5.65
N VAL A 38 13.15 -7.07 -6.55
CA VAL A 38 14.47 -6.44 -6.65
C VAL A 38 14.82 -5.69 -5.36
N LEU A 39 13.91 -4.90 -4.79
CA LEU A 39 14.12 -4.21 -3.51
C LEU A 39 14.32 -5.18 -2.35
N LYS A 40 13.63 -6.33 -2.37
CA LYS A 40 13.81 -7.36 -1.35
C LYS A 40 15.15 -8.07 -1.48
N LEU A 41 15.60 -8.36 -2.71
CA LEU A 41 16.87 -9.02 -3.00
C LEU A 41 18.08 -8.10 -2.82
N SER A 42 17.98 -6.82 -3.19
CA SER A 42 19.05 -5.82 -2.96
C SER A 42 19.23 -5.46 -1.48
N GLY A 43 18.35 -5.96 -0.62
CA GLY A 43 18.32 -5.67 0.80
C GLY A 43 17.90 -4.23 1.07
N ARG A 44 17.54 -3.94 2.33
CA ARG A 44 17.21 -2.59 2.82
C ARG A 44 18.39 -1.59 2.75
N HIS A 45 19.37 -1.78 1.86
CA HIS A 45 20.48 -0.86 1.64
C HIS A 45 20.03 0.51 1.12
N PHE A 46 18.90 0.57 0.42
CA PHE A 46 18.31 1.82 -0.06
C PHE A 46 17.45 2.55 0.96
N LEU A 47 17.08 1.89 2.06
CA LEU A 47 16.38 2.56 3.16
C LEU A 47 17.43 3.06 4.14
N PRO A 48 17.45 4.37 4.47
CA PRO A 48 18.33 4.87 5.51
C PRO A 48 18.07 4.05 6.78
N ARG A 49 19.12 3.38 7.25
CA ARG A 49 19.09 2.73 8.55
C ARG A 49 19.21 3.86 9.56
N PHE A 50 18.08 4.33 10.06
CA PHE A 50 18.08 5.24 11.19
C PHE A 50 18.72 4.52 12.38
N THR A 51 20.01 4.78 12.58
CA THR A 51 20.68 4.44 13.83
C THR A 51 20.01 5.29 14.91
N GLY A 52 19.74 4.72 16.08
CA GLY A 52 18.89 5.36 17.11
C GLY A 52 19.37 6.73 17.61
N ASP A 53 20.57 7.16 17.22
CA ASP A 53 21.19 8.44 17.53
C ASP A 53 21.04 9.51 16.42
N GLU A 54 20.42 9.19 15.28
CA GLU A 54 20.21 10.18 14.22
C GLU A 54 19.11 11.18 14.61
N LYS A 55 19.44 12.49 14.49
CA LYS A 55 18.53 13.62 14.71
C LYS A 55 17.31 13.52 13.79
N THR A 56 16.30 12.83 14.27
CA THR A 56 15.06 12.58 13.54
C THR A 56 14.05 13.66 13.95
N TYR A 57 13.40 14.30 12.98
CA TYR A 57 12.34 15.30 13.24
C TYR A 57 11.08 14.70 13.91
N PHE A 58 11.00 13.38 13.96
CA PHE A 58 10.02 12.64 14.74
C PHE A 58 10.41 12.71 16.21
N LEU A 59 9.65 13.47 17.00
CA LEU A 59 9.73 13.44 18.45
C LEU A 59 9.56 11.99 18.93
N PRO A 60 10.49 11.45 19.74
CA PRO A 60 10.29 10.14 20.34
C PRO A 60 9.00 10.20 21.16
N ARG A 61 8.05 9.32 20.87
CA ARG A 61 6.86 9.17 21.72
C ARG A 61 7.36 8.81 23.11
N GLU A 62 7.08 9.65 24.09
CA GLU A 62 7.33 9.34 25.48
C GLU A 62 6.74 7.95 25.76
N LYS A 63 7.58 7.05 26.27
CA LYS A 63 7.09 5.76 26.74
C LYS A 63 6.12 6.09 27.86
N ILE A 64 4.83 5.85 27.64
CA ILE A 64 3.83 5.90 28.69
C ILE A 64 4.25 4.79 29.67
N GLU A 65 4.96 5.15 30.73
CA GLU A 65 5.25 4.22 31.80
C GLU A 65 3.91 3.76 32.38
N PRO A 66 3.61 2.45 32.39
CA PRO A 66 2.47 1.96 33.16
C PRO A 66 2.91 2.04 34.62
N THR A 67 2.66 3.17 35.26
CA THR A 67 2.96 3.34 36.68
C THR A 67 2.02 2.43 37.47
N MET A 68 2.47 1.22 37.77
CA MET A 68 1.92 0.38 38.85
C MET A 68 1.84 1.16 40.17
N ALA A 69 2.70 2.18 40.35
CA ALA A 69 2.65 3.14 41.44
C ALA A 69 1.43 4.09 41.40
N TYR A 70 0.86 4.37 40.22
CA TYR A 70 -0.35 5.20 40.07
C TYR A 70 -1.62 4.41 40.45
N LEU A 71 -1.70 3.15 40.02
CA LEU A 71 -2.81 2.25 40.35
C LEU A 71 -2.90 1.94 41.85
N LYS A 72 -1.76 1.89 42.55
CA LYS A 72 -1.70 1.63 44.00
C LYS A 72 -2.19 2.77 44.88
N ARG A 73 -2.40 3.97 44.33
CA ARG A 73 -2.92 5.15 45.06
C ARG A 73 -4.44 5.35 44.90
N GLN A 74 -5.09 4.54 44.07
CA GLN A 74 -6.54 4.63 43.80
C GLN A 74 -7.38 3.65 44.64
N TRP A 75 -6.78 2.85 45.51
CA TRP A 75 -7.46 1.96 46.45
C TRP A 75 -7.09 2.32 47.89
#